data_AF-T0ZW96-F1
#
_entry.id   AF-T0ZW96-F1
#
_cell.length_a   1.000
_cell.length_b   1.000
_cell.length_c   1.000
_cell.angle_alpha   90.00
_cell.angle_beta   90.00
_cell.angle_gamma   90.00
#
_symmetry.space_group_name_H-M   'P 1'
#
loop_
_entity.id
_entity.type
_entity.pdbx_description
1 polymer ?
#
loop_
_entity_poly.entity_id
_entity_poly.type
_entity_poly.pdbx_seq_one_letter_code
_entity_poly.pdbx_strand_id
1 'polypeptide(L)'
;MGDPVLEAQSFGNTVIDATEAAIAGSVGTMAMGAGVGNSWVAQVSAKTGFDLAKAIQIASTYLAPFLLALSLPLLCFGALLATILPAIPFVVWTLGIIAWLILILEALVAVPVWGILHASPEGEGFLPGTVRNGYLLLLDLFVRPALMVIGFLRGSSCSKRWPS
;
A
#
# COMPACT_ATOMS: atom_id res chain seq x y z
N MET A 1 -15.39 6.08 17.33
CA MET A 1 -14.97 4.94 16.49
C MET A 1 -14.09 5.55 15.43
N GLY A 2 -12.77 5.33 15.51
CA GLY A 2 -11.82 5.88 14.56
C GLY A 2 -12.19 5.46 13.14
N ASP A 3 -11.93 6.31 12.17
CA ASP A 3 -12.10 5.95 10.78
C ASP A 3 -11.16 4.76 10.45
N PRO A 4 -11.71 3.63 9.97
CA PRO A 4 -11.00 2.35 9.93
C PRO A 4 -9.78 2.36 9.00
N VAL A 5 -9.71 3.34 8.09
CA VAL A 5 -8.55 3.54 7.22
C VAL A 5 -7.38 4.18 7.97
N LEU A 6 -7.66 5.11 8.88
CA LEU A 6 -6.64 5.82 9.67
C LEU A 6 -6.09 4.92 10.77
N GLU A 7 -6.94 4.05 11.32
CA GLU A 7 -6.53 3.01 12.26
C GLU A 7 -5.62 1.97 11.60
N ALA A 8 -5.87 1.62 10.33
CA ALA A 8 -4.97 0.74 9.58
C ALA A 8 -3.63 1.41 9.24
N GLN A 9 -3.63 2.71 8.93
CA GLN A 9 -2.41 3.49 8.70
C GLN A 9 -1.60 3.70 9.99
N SER A 10 -2.26 4.04 11.10
CA SER A 10 -1.61 4.23 12.40
C SER A 10 -1.04 2.92 12.94
N PHE A 11 -1.70 1.79 12.68
CA PHE A 11 -1.14 0.47 12.92
C PHE A 11 0.14 0.23 12.11
N GLY A 12 0.16 0.58 10.82
CA GLY A 12 1.36 0.51 9.97
C GLY A 12 2.52 1.36 10.52
N ASN A 13 2.23 2.59 10.93
CA ASN A 13 3.22 3.47 11.57
C ASN A 13 3.71 2.92 12.92
N THR A 14 2.81 2.36 13.73
CA THR A 14 3.17 1.72 15.01
C THR A 14 4.13 0.55 14.79
N VAL A 15 3.92 -0.24 13.74
CA VAL A 15 4.83 -1.33 13.38
C VAL A 15 6.19 -0.78 12.95
N ILE A 16 6.23 0.30 12.18
CA ILE A 16 7.49 0.95 11.78
C ILE A 16 8.23 1.47 13.01
N ASP A 17 7.57 2.22 13.89
CA ASP A 17 8.16 2.79 15.10
C ASP A 17 8.68 1.69 16.05
N ALA A 18 7.90 0.62 16.24
CA ALA A 18 8.32 -0.54 17.02
C ALA A 18 9.55 -1.24 16.41
N THR A 19 9.60 -1.29 15.08
CA THR A 19 10.70 -1.91 14.34
C THR A 19 11.96 -1.06 14.41
N GLU A 20 11.85 0.26 14.28
CA GLU A 20 12.98 1.19 14.44
C GLU A 20 13.53 1.15 15.87
N ALA A 21 12.68 1.08 16.89
CA ALA A 21 13.10 0.90 18.28
C ALA A 21 13.85 -0.44 18.49
N ALA A 22 13.39 -1.53 17.86
CA ALA A 22 14.06 -2.82 17.92
C ALA A 22 15.42 -2.82 17.19
N ILE A 23 15.53 -2.11 16.06
CA ILE A 23 16.79 -1.93 15.33
C ILE A 23 17.76 -1.09 16.18
N ALA A 24 17.31 0.03 16.74
CA ALA A 24 18.14 0.87 17.61
C ALA A 24 18.62 0.10 18.85
N GLY A 25 17.74 -0.70 19.48
CA GLY A 25 18.09 -1.54 20.62
C GLY A 25 19.09 -2.65 20.28
N SER A 26 18.93 -3.31 19.13
CA SER A 26 19.86 -4.36 18.68
C SER A 26 21.24 -3.79 18.32
N VAL A 27 21.29 -2.67 17.59
CA VAL A 27 22.54 -1.96 17.26
C VAL A 27 23.23 -1.44 18.52
N GLY A 28 22.48 -0.88 19.47
CA GLY A 28 23.01 -0.45 20.77
C GLY A 28 23.61 -1.62 21.56
N THR A 29 22.97 -2.78 21.55
CA THR A 29 23.49 -3.99 22.21
C THR A 29 24.75 -4.54 21.55
N MET A 30 24.86 -4.49 20.21
CA MET A 30 26.08 -4.87 19.49
C MET A 30 27.25 -3.92 19.77
N ALA A 31 26.99 -2.60 19.81
CA ALA A 31 28.00 -1.61 20.16
C ALA A 31 28.50 -1.79 21.60
N MET A 32 27.60 -2.10 22.54
CA MET A 32 27.97 -2.44 23.92
C MET A 32 28.79 -3.73 24.00
N GLY A 33 28.40 -4.78 23.26
CA GLY A 33 29.10 -6.07 23.20
C GLY A 33 30.55 -5.97 22.73
N ALA A 34 30.81 -5.15 21.71
CA ALA A 34 32.17 -4.91 21.19
C ALA A 34 33.10 -4.23 22.21
N GLY A 35 32.56 -3.46 23.16
CA GLY A 35 33.30 -2.73 24.19
C GLY A 35 33.43 -3.42 25.55
N VAL A 36 32.88 -4.63 25.73
CA VAL A 36 32.80 -5.30 27.05
C VAL A 36 34.16 -5.61 27.66
N GLY A 37 35.19 -5.89 26.85
CA GLY A 37 36.49 -6.38 27.33
C GLY A 37 37.23 -5.49 28.34
N ASN A 38 36.95 -4.19 28.38
CA ASN A 38 37.61 -3.21 29.28
C ASN A 38 36.63 -2.24 29.98
N SER A 39 35.33 -2.53 30.03
CA SER A 39 34.32 -1.54 30.44
C SER A 39 33.98 -1.55 31.95
N TRP A 40 33.38 -0.46 32.42
CA TRP A 40 32.80 -0.36 33.78
C TRP A 40 31.80 -1.49 34.07
N VAL A 41 31.17 -2.06 33.03
CA VAL A 41 30.24 -3.18 33.14
C VAL A 41 30.96 -4.47 33.55
N ALA A 42 32.17 -4.72 33.06
CA ALA A 42 32.99 -5.84 33.51
C ALA A 42 33.38 -5.68 35.00
N GLN A 43 33.67 -4.44 35.42
CA GLN A 43 34.01 -4.14 36.82
C GLN A 43 32.80 -4.27 37.78
N VAL A 44 31.60 -3.89 37.34
CA VAL A 44 30.35 -4.04 38.11
C VAL A 44 29.89 -5.50 38.16
N SER A 45 30.07 -6.26 37.08
CA SER A 45 29.78 -7.70 37.03
C SER A 45 30.63 -8.47 38.04
N ALA A 46 31.91 -8.10 38.19
CA ALA A 46 32.82 -8.70 39.16
C ALA A 46 32.43 -8.42 40.63
N LYS A 47 31.73 -7.31 40.90
CA LYS A 47 31.33 -6.90 42.27
C LYS A 47 29.96 -7.42 42.70
N THR A 48 29.10 -7.78 41.77
CA THR A 48 27.69 -8.15 42.04
C THR A 48 27.44 -9.66 41.98
N GLY A 49 28.42 -10.46 41.54
CA GLY A 49 28.29 -11.91 41.38
C GLY A 49 27.42 -12.32 40.18
N PHE A 50 26.88 -11.35 39.43
CA PHE A 50 26.15 -11.56 38.18
C PHE A 50 27.02 -11.14 37.00
N ASP A 51 27.27 -12.06 36.08
CA ASP A 51 28.15 -11.83 34.92
C ASP A 51 27.40 -11.07 33.79
N LEU A 52 27.13 -9.79 34.04
CA LEU A 52 26.44 -8.90 33.09
C LEU A 52 27.23 -8.78 31.77
N ALA A 53 28.56 -8.88 31.84
CA ALA A 53 29.44 -8.93 30.68
C ALA A 53 29.14 -10.13 29.76
N LYS A 54 28.98 -11.34 30.30
CA LYS A 54 28.56 -12.50 29.51
C LYS A 54 27.13 -12.38 28.99
N ALA A 55 26.21 -11.84 29.78
CA ALA A 55 24.82 -11.62 29.33
C ALA A 55 24.76 -10.67 28.12
N ILE A 56 25.51 -9.57 28.15
CA ILE A 56 25.61 -8.62 27.03
C ILE A 56 26.31 -9.26 25.83
N GLN A 57 27.37 -10.03 26.02
CA GLN A 57 28.08 -10.74 24.94
C GLN A 57 27.19 -11.77 24.24
N ILE A 58 26.39 -12.52 25.00
CA ILE A 58 25.41 -13.48 24.44
C ILE A 58 24.33 -12.72 23.68
N ALA A 59 23.80 -11.64 24.26
CA ALA A 59 22.80 -10.81 23.62
C ALA A 59 23.33 -10.14 22.33
N SER A 60 24.58 -9.66 22.31
CA SER A 60 25.18 -9.04 21.13
C SER A 60 25.48 -10.05 20.03
N THR A 61 25.86 -11.28 20.39
CA THR A 61 26.29 -12.30 19.41
C THR A 61 25.14 -13.07 18.80
N TYR A 62 24.05 -13.29 19.56
CA TYR A 62 22.94 -14.12 19.11
C TYR A 62 21.62 -13.35 19.01
N LEU A 63 21.27 -12.58 20.05
CA LEU A 63 19.96 -11.93 20.12
C LEU A 63 19.86 -10.71 19.20
N ALA A 64 20.89 -9.85 19.18
CA ALA A 64 20.90 -8.63 18.38
C ALA A 64 20.86 -8.90 16.86
N PRO A 65 21.69 -9.79 16.27
CA PRO A 65 21.57 -10.09 14.84
C PRO A 65 20.26 -10.80 14.48
N PHE A 66 19.71 -11.61 15.39
CA PHE A 66 18.39 -12.23 15.19
C PHE A 66 17.26 -11.20 15.16
N LEU A 67 17.23 -10.27 16.12
CA LEU A 67 16.25 -9.19 16.15
C LEU A 67 16.38 -8.28 14.92
N LEU A 68 17.61 -7.99 14.48
CA LEU A 68 17.86 -7.18 13.29
C LEU A 68 17.41 -7.88 12.00
N ALA A 69 17.63 -9.19 11.91
CA ALA A 69 17.17 -10.01 10.79
C ALA A 69 15.63 -10.10 10.72
N LEU A 70 14.95 -10.12 11.87
CA LEU A 70 13.50 -10.13 11.96
C LEU A 70 12.88 -8.75 11.71
N SER A 71 13.54 -7.68 12.17
CA SER A 71 13.05 -6.30 12.03
C SER A 71 13.05 -5.82 10.58
N LEU A 72 14.03 -6.22 9.76
CA LEU A 72 14.11 -5.82 8.34
C LEU A 72 12.86 -6.16 7.51
N PRO A 73 12.37 -7.41 7.47
CA PRO A 73 11.14 -7.73 6.74
C PRO A 73 9.90 -7.10 7.37
N LEU A 74 9.87 -6.94 8.71
CA LEU A 74 8.77 -6.27 9.42
C LEU A 74 8.68 -4.78 9.07
N LEU A 75 9.83 -4.11 8.91
CA LEU A 75 9.91 -2.73 8.45
C LEU A 75 9.33 -2.60 7.03
N CYS A 76 9.71 -3.50 6.14
CA CYS A 76 9.21 -3.53 4.77
C CYS A 76 7.69 -3.74 4.75
N PHE A 77 7.18 -4.64 5.58
CA PHE A 77 5.75 -4.90 5.71
C PHE A 77 4.98 -3.69 6.29
N GLY A 78 5.49 -3.07 7.36
CA GLY A 78 4.91 -1.85 7.94
C GLY A 78 4.91 -0.67 6.97
N ALA A 79 6.01 -0.47 6.25
CA ALA A 79 6.15 0.55 5.21
C ALA A 79 5.16 0.35 4.06
N LEU A 80 4.97 -0.89 3.61
CA LEU A 80 3.98 -1.22 2.58
C LEU A 80 2.56 -0.90 3.07
N LEU A 81 2.19 -1.28 4.29
CA LEU A 81 0.86 -0.98 4.83
C LEU A 81 0.63 0.53 4.94
N ALA A 82 1.57 1.26 5.57
CA ALA A 82 1.45 2.70 5.78
C ALA A 82 1.38 3.49 4.46
N THR A 83 2.07 3.01 3.42
CA THR A 83 2.20 3.71 2.12
C THR A 83 1.11 3.32 1.11
N ILE A 84 0.69 2.06 1.07
CA ILE A 84 -0.27 1.59 0.05
C ILE A 84 -1.71 2.00 0.38
N LEU A 85 -2.11 1.97 1.67
CA LEU A 85 -3.45 2.40 2.12
C LEU A 85 -3.87 3.81 1.65
N PRO A 86 -3.05 4.87 1.81
CA PRO A 86 -3.39 6.20 1.31
C PRO A 86 -3.28 6.31 -0.22
N ALA A 87 -2.52 5.42 -0.86
CA ALA A 87 -2.35 5.39 -2.31
C ALA A 87 -3.45 4.62 -3.04
N ILE A 88 -4.29 3.83 -2.36
CA ILE A 88 -5.45 3.11 -2.94
C ILE A 88 -6.26 3.96 -3.92
N PRO A 89 -6.70 5.20 -3.59
CA PRO A 89 -7.48 6.02 -4.53
C PRO A 89 -6.72 6.33 -5.82
N PHE A 90 -5.40 6.50 -5.76
CA PHE A 90 -4.56 6.73 -6.93
C PHE A 90 -4.37 5.45 -7.76
N VAL A 91 -4.14 4.31 -7.11
CA VAL A 91 -4.00 3.01 -7.77
C VAL A 91 -5.28 2.62 -8.52
N VAL A 92 -6.45 2.78 -7.90
CA VAL A 92 -7.73 2.48 -8.55
C VAL A 92 -7.98 3.43 -9.73
N TRP A 93 -7.59 4.70 -9.61
CA TRP A 93 -7.73 5.68 -10.68
C TRP A 93 -6.82 5.36 -11.88
N THR A 94 -5.55 5.02 -11.67
CA THR A 94 -4.63 4.65 -12.77
C THR A 94 -5.03 3.37 -13.47
N LEU A 95 -5.45 2.34 -12.71
CA LEU A 95 -6.03 1.12 -13.28
C LEU A 95 -7.30 1.41 -14.09
N GLY A 96 -8.13 2.34 -13.61
CA GLY A 96 -9.30 2.84 -14.33
C GLY A 96 -8.94 3.48 -15.67
N ILE A 97 -7.90 4.32 -15.73
CA ILE A 97 -7.41 4.90 -16.98
C ILE A 97 -6.97 3.80 -17.96
N ILE A 98 -6.21 2.81 -17.49
CA ILE A 98 -5.76 1.69 -18.34
C ILE A 98 -6.97 0.93 -18.91
N ALA A 99 -7.95 0.61 -18.07
CA ALA A 99 -9.19 -0.05 -18.51
C ALA A 99 -9.99 0.81 -19.51
N TRP A 100 -10.01 2.13 -19.32
CA TRP A 100 -10.65 3.05 -20.26
C TRP A 100 -9.91 3.14 -21.60
N LEU A 101 -8.57 3.13 -21.59
CA LEU A 101 -7.78 3.07 -22.83
C LEU A 101 -8.03 1.78 -23.62
N ILE A 102 -8.13 0.65 -22.94
CA ILE A 102 -8.52 -0.64 -23.57
C ILE A 102 -9.92 -0.52 -24.20
N LEU A 103 -10.86 0.12 -23.50
CA LEU A 103 -12.22 0.34 -24.00
C LEU A 103 -12.26 1.25 -25.24
N ILE A 104 -11.35 2.23 -25.36
CA ILE A 104 -11.19 3.02 -26.60
C ILE A 104 -10.76 2.11 -27.75
N LEU A 105 -9.82 1.19 -27.53
CA LEU A 105 -9.36 0.26 -28.57
C LEU A 105 -10.49 -0.67 -29.03
N GLU A 106 -11.30 -1.16 -28.10
CA GLU A 106 -12.50 -1.94 -28.42
C GLU A 106 -13.53 -1.10 -29.19
N ALA A 107 -13.75 0.15 -28.77
CA ALA A 107 -14.66 1.08 -29.45
C ALA A 107 -14.23 1.38 -30.88
N LEU A 108 -12.92 1.48 -31.15
CA LEU A 108 -12.40 1.71 -32.51
C LEU A 108 -12.76 0.59 -33.49
N VAL A 109 -12.95 -0.64 -33.02
CA VAL A 109 -13.40 -1.77 -33.84
C VAL A 109 -14.92 -1.92 -33.80
N ALA A 110 -15.55 -1.72 -32.64
CA ALA A 110 -16.98 -1.90 -32.45
C ALA A 110 -17.83 -0.82 -33.14
N VAL A 111 -17.40 0.45 -33.11
CA VAL A 111 -18.11 1.59 -33.69
C VAL A 111 -18.24 1.49 -35.23
N PRO A 112 -17.18 1.21 -36.02
CA PRO A 112 -17.34 1.09 -37.47
C PRO A 112 -18.20 -0.12 -37.87
N VAL A 113 -18.07 -1.26 -37.17
CA VAL A 113 -18.94 -2.42 -37.38
C VAL A 113 -20.40 -2.07 -37.12
N TRP A 114 -20.67 -1.31 -36.06
CA TRP A 114 -21.99 -0.81 -35.72
C TRP A 114 -22.51 0.26 -36.70
N GLY A 115 -21.63 1.08 -37.26
CA GLY A 115 -21.97 2.08 -38.28
C GLY A 115 -22.42 1.45 -39.60
N ILE A 116 -21.83 0.31 -39.99
CA ILE A 116 -22.28 -0.46 -41.16
C ILE A 116 -23.71 -0.99 -40.95
N LEU A 117 -24.05 -1.42 -39.72
CA LEU A 117 -25.40 -1.84 -39.37
C LEU A 117 -26.44 -0.70 -39.44
N HIS A 118 -26.01 0.57 -39.37
CA HIS A 118 -26.89 1.73 -39.60
C HIS A 118 -27.12 2.04 -41.09
N ALA A 119 -26.28 1.51 -41.98
CA ALA A 119 -26.35 1.74 -43.42
C ALA A 119 -27.10 0.64 -44.19
N SER A 120 -27.41 -0.50 -43.56
CA SER A 120 -28.15 -1.62 -44.16
C SER A 120 -29.67 -1.35 -44.22
N PRO A 121 -30.32 -1.31 -45.41
CA PRO A 121 -31.75 -0.96 -45.55
C PRO A 121 -32.77 -2.10 -45.36
N GLU A 122 -32.38 -3.31 -44.99
CA GLU A 122 -33.28 -4.49 -45.04
C GLU A 122 -33.94 -4.79 -43.68
N GLY A 123 -35.21 -4.42 -43.56
CA GLY A 123 -36.29 -5.42 -43.43
C GLY A 123 -36.62 -6.08 -42.10
N GLU A 124 -35.89 -5.90 -41.00
CA GLU A 124 -36.18 -6.61 -39.73
C GLU A 124 -36.19 -5.66 -38.51
N GLY A 125 -37.17 -4.75 -38.48
CA GLY A 125 -37.58 -4.03 -37.25
C GLY A 125 -36.61 -2.96 -36.72
N PHE A 126 -37.19 -1.86 -36.22
CA PHE A 126 -36.49 -0.65 -35.79
C PHE A 126 -35.50 -0.82 -34.61
N LEU A 127 -35.34 -2.01 -34.02
CA LEU A 127 -34.32 -2.28 -32.97
C LEU A 127 -33.91 -3.76 -32.91
N PRO A 128 -32.83 -4.18 -33.61
CA PRO A 128 -32.02 -5.30 -33.15
C PRO A 128 -31.25 -4.86 -31.90
N GLY A 129 -31.15 -5.71 -30.87
CA GLY A 129 -30.41 -5.39 -29.62
C GLY A 129 -28.98 -4.88 -29.83
N THR A 130 -28.39 -5.16 -30.99
CA THR A 130 -27.10 -4.67 -31.46
C THR A 130 -27.04 -3.15 -31.66
N VAL A 131 -28.11 -2.51 -32.12
CA VAL A 131 -28.17 -1.05 -32.34
C VAL A 131 -28.12 -0.32 -31.00
N ARG A 132 -28.90 -0.77 -30.01
CA ARG A 132 -28.91 -0.23 -28.63
C ARG A 132 -27.55 -0.40 -27.94
N ASN A 133 -26.87 -1.53 -28.15
CA ASN A 133 -25.57 -1.79 -27.54
C ASN A 133 -24.47 -0.82 -28.01
N GLY A 134 -24.48 -0.37 -29.28
CA GLY A 134 -23.49 0.62 -29.73
C GLY A 134 -23.69 1.99 -29.07
N TYR A 135 -24.93 2.42 -28.84
CA TYR A 135 -25.20 3.64 -28.07
C TYR A 135 -24.79 3.52 -26.60
N LEU A 136 -25.04 2.37 -25.98
CA LEU A 136 -24.59 2.10 -24.61
C LEU A 136 -23.06 2.08 -24.50
N LEU A 137 -22.35 1.54 -25.50
CA LEU A 137 -20.89 1.54 -25.56
C LEU A 137 -20.33 2.96 -25.69
N LEU A 138 -20.90 3.79 -26.57
CA LEU A 138 -20.49 5.20 -26.70
C LEU A 138 -20.77 5.98 -25.42
N LEU A 139 -21.93 5.77 -24.79
CA LEU A 139 -22.28 6.42 -23.54
C LEU A 139 -21.33 5.98 -22.41
N ASP A 140 -21.02 4.69 -22.31
CA ASP A 140 -20.06 4.15 -21.34
C ASP A 140 -18.64 4.72 -21.54
N LEU A 141 -18.20 4.86 -22.80
CA LEU A 141 -16.91 5.45 -23.16
C LEU A 141 -16.76 6.89 -22.66
N PHE A 142 -17.79 7.73 -22.78
CA PHE A 142 -17.76 9.13 -22.33
C PHE A 142 -18.04 9.30 -20.82
N VAL A 143 -18.88 8.44 -20.24
CA VAL A 143 -19.30 8.54 -18.84
C VAL A 143 -18.23 7.99 -17.89
N ARG A 144 -17.47 6.96 -18.28
CA ARG A 144 -16.43 6.34 -17.43
C ARG A 144 -15.36 7.31 -16.94
N PRO A 145 -14.72 8.15 -17.78
CA PRO A 145 -13.75 9.14 -17.32
C PRO A 145 -14.34 10.13 -16.32
N ALA A 146 -15.56 10.61 -16.58
CA ALA A 146 -16.27 11.54 -15.71
C ALA A 146 -16.53 10.91 -14.32
N LEU A 147 -16.98 9.66 -14.29
CA LEU A 147 -17.21 8.93 -13.04
C LEU A 147 -15.90 8.61 -12.28
N MET A 148 -14.81 8.30 -12.99
CA MET A 148 -13.50 8.07 -12.37
C MET A 148 -12.94 9.33 -11.70
N VAL A 149 -13.07 10.50 -12.35
CA VAL A 149 -12.64 11.79 -11.78
C VAL A 149 -13.50 12.14 -10.56
N ILE A 150 -14.82 11.97 -10.63
CA ILE A 150 -15.71 12.21 -9.50
C ILE A 150 -15.41 11.24 -8.35
N GLY A 151 -15.11 9.98 -8.65
CA GLY A 151 -14.71 8.96 -7.66
C GLY A 151 -13.41 9.33 -6.94
N PHE A 152 -12.40 9.79 -7.69
CA PHE A 152 -11.12 10.23 -7.12
C PHE A 152 -11.27 11.47 -6.23
N LEU A 153 -12.06 12.47 -6.67
CA LEU A 153 -12.32 13.68 -5.90
C LEU A 153 -13.12 13.40 -4.62
N ARG A 154 -14.13 12.52 -4.68
CA ARG A 154 -14.91 12.15 -3.50
C ARG A 154 -14.12 11.30 -2.50
N GLY A 155 -13.25 10.42 -3.00
CA GLY A 155 -12.32 9.65 -2.17
C GLY A 155 -11.29 10.53 -1.44
N SER A 156 -10.73 11.52 -2.13
CA SER A 156 -9.75 12.46 -1.57
C SER A 156 -10.36 13.53 -0.65
N SER A 157 -11.64 13.88 -0.80
CA SER A 157 -12.33 14.83 0.09
C SER A 157 -12.78 14.19 1.42
N CYS A 158 -12.96 12.87 1.47
CA CYS A 158 -13.37 12.16 2.69
C CYS A 158 -12.28 12.17 3.79
N SER A 159 -11.02 12.50 3.45
CA SER A 159 -9.94 12.65 4.44
C SER A 159 -9.88 14.02 5.12
N LYS A 160 -10.61 15.04 4.62
CA LYS A 160 -10.54 16.42 5.12
C LYS A 160 -11.74 16.87 5.97
N ARG A 161 -12.64 15.96 6.33
CA ARG A 161 -13.93 16.27 6.98
C ARG A 161 -14.05 15.75 8.42
N TRP A 162 -12.94 15.66 9.15
CA TRP A 162 -12.99 15.40 10.59
C TRP A 162 -12.22 16.47 11.37
N PRO A 163 -12.93 17.45 11.97
CA PRO A 163 -12.44 18.15 13.14
C PRO A 163 -12.79 17.34 14.38
N SER A 164 -11.83 16.57 14.89
CA SER A 164 -11.69 16.17 16.30
C SER A 164 -10.54 15.18 16.44
#